data_AF-A0A7W8D2P0-F1
#
_entry.id   AF-A0A7W8D2P0-F1
#
_cell.length_a   1.000
_cell.length_b   1.000
_cell.length_c   1.000
_cell.angle_alpha   90.00
_cell.angle_beta   90.00
_cell.angle_gamma   90.00
#
_symmetry.space_group_name_H-M   'P 1'
#
loop_
_entity.id
_entity.type
_entity.pdbx_description
1 polymer ?
#
loop_
_entity_poly.entity_id
_entity_poly.type
_entity_poly.pdbx_seq_one_letter_code
_entity_poly.pdbx_strand_id
1 'polypeptide(L)'
;MPIAEALSPVLRADHLAAAFDDLRARRGDEDFATRSAWASIREACQTLAAYSAEAVVDPLRDWAAQDLASRCGGLDVATLDERYKRATQGGGGLDSVSLGKLVAEGNIEEAVTSARENLRSGDLASSSALDSMLFLVEADAPPSSLALHPDNPDSYRALGRAALALTCERQTACGPDSLTTLSFCVRFGCRPGSTLLQAMQQSLPPRDYEAVLSTLYWVRSM
;
A
#
# COMPACT_ATOMS: atom_id res chain seq x y z
N MET A 1 -16.60 14.25 -6.07
CA MET A 1 -16.60 12.86 -5.59
C MET A 1 -15.35 12.63 -4.76
N PRO A 2 -15.47 12.32 -3.46
CA PRO A 2 -14.36 11.90 -2.61
C PRO A 2 -13.52 10.82 -3.29
N ILE A 3 -12.19 10.87 -3.12
CA ILE A 3 -11.26 9.89 -3.71
C ILE A 3 -11.63 8.45 -3.31
N ALA A 4 -12.04 8.25 -2.05
CA ALA A 4 -12.46 6.95 -1.55
C ALA A 4 -13.64 6.35 -2.33
N GLU A 5 -14.64 7.18 -2.69
CA GLU A 5 -15.78 6.75 -3.50
C GLU A 5 -15.37 6.35 -4.93
N ALA A 6 -14.33 7.00 -5.47
CA ALA A 6 -13.78 6.66 -6.79
C ALA A 6 -12.99 5.34 -6.77
N LEU A 7 -12.23 5.11 -5.70
CA LEU A 7 -11.29 3.98 -5.57
C LEU A 7 -11.98 2.69 -5.15
N SER A 8 -12.90 2.78 -4.19
CA SER A 8 -13.50 1.60 -3.55
C SER A 8 -14.11 0.61 -4.56
N PRO A 9 -14.86 1.02 -5.60
CA PRO A 9 -15.40 0.09 -6.59
C PRO A 9 -14.31 -0.65 -7.37
N VAL A 10 -13.21 0.02 -7.70
CA VAL A 10 -12.10 -0.57 -8.47
C VAL A 10 -11.31 -1.55 -7.62
N LEU A 11 -11.00 -1.18 -6.38
CA LEU A 11 -10.21 -2.00 -5.44
C LEU A 11 -10.96 -3.22 -4.88
N ARG A 12 -12.23 -3.38 -5.25
CA ARG A 12 -13.06 -4.54 -4.91
C ARG A 12 -13.58 -5.28 -6.14
N ALA A 13 -13.24 -4.83 -7.35
CA ALA A 13 -13.78 -5.43 -8.57
C ALA A 13 -13.26 -6.86 -8.78
N ASP A 14 -14.16 -7.74 -9.25
CA ASP A 14 -13.82 -9.10 -9.68
C ASP A 14 -12.94 -9.12 -10.95
N HIS A 15 -12.99 -8.04 -11.74
CA HIS A 15 -12.24 -7.85 -12.97
C HIS A 15 -11.49 -6.51 -12.94
N LEU A 16 -10.28 -6.53 -12.37
CA LEU A 16 -9.50 -5.31 -12.13
C LEU A 16 -9.17 -4.55 -13.41
N ALA A 17 -8.85 -5.25 -14.50
CA ALA A 17 -8.54 -4.62 -15.78
C ALA A 17 -9.68 -3.73 -16.29
N ALA A 18 -10.90 -4.27 -16.33
CA ALA A 18 -12.07 -3.53 -16.81
C ALA A 18 -12.44 -2.36 -15.89
N ALA A 19 -12.45 -2.59 -14.57
CA ALA A 19 -12.75 -1.56 -13.59
C ALA A 19 -11.72 -0.41 -13.62
N PHE A 20 -10.45 -0.77 -13.80
CA PHE A 20 -9.36 0.18 -13.91
C PHE A 20 -9.46 1.01 -15.20
N ASP A 21 -9.71 0.38 -16.36
CA ASP A 21 -9.88 1.10 -17.62
C ASP A 21 -11.09 2.05 -17.60
N ASP A 22 -12.18 1.68 -16.93
CA ASP A 22 -13.36 2.55 -16.75
C ASP A 22 -13.05 3.75 -15.82
N LEU A 23 -12.32 3.54 -14.72
CA LEU A 23 -11.84 4.66 -13.88
C LEU A 23 -10.97 5.61 -14.69
N ARG A 24 -10.02 5.06 -15.44
CA ARG A 24 -9.07 5.79 -16.29
C ARG A 24 -9.77 6.59 -17.38
N ALA A 25 -10.74 5.99 -18.08
CA ALA A 25 -11.51 6.68 -19.12
C ALA A 25 -12.30 7.87 -18.57
N ARG A 26 -12.80 7.78 -17.32
CA ARG A 26 -13.58 8.85 -16.68
C ARG A 26 -12.74 9.96 -16.07
N ARG A 27 -11.55 9.64 -15.56
CA ARG A 27 -10.74 10.58 -14.75
C ARG A 27 -9.44 11.00 -15.40
N GLY A 28 -8.95 10.25 -16.39
CA GLY A 28 -7.64 10.43 -17.00
C GLY A 28 -6.53 9.72 -16.24
N ASP A 29 -5.39 9.55 -16.92
CA ASP A 29 -4.21 8.83 -16.41
C ASP A 29 -3.51 9.58 -15.26
N GLU A 30 -3.58 10.91 -15.26
CA GLU A 30 -2.93 11.78 -14.27
C GLU A 30 -3.75 12.02 -13.00
N ASP A 31 -5.02 11.60 -12.97
CA ASP A 31 -5.85 11.77 -11.78
C ASP A 31 -5.33 10.91 -10.62
N PHE A 32 -5.36 11.49 -9.42
CA PHE A 32 -4.85 10.83 -8.22
C PHE A 32 -5.50 9.47 -7.95
N ALA A 33 -6.83 9.36 -8.08
CA ALA A 33 -7.52 8.09 -7.87
C ALA A 33 -7.09 7.05 -8.91
N THR A 34 -6.90 7.45 -10.17
CA THR A 34 -6.37 6.55 -11.20
C THR A 34 -4.98 6.02 -10.80
N ARG A 35 -4.07 6.90 -10.37
CA ARG A 35 -2.71 6.49 -9.98
C ARG A 35 -2.68 5.64 -8.71
N SER A 36 -3.51 5.95 -7.71
CA SER A 36 -3.61 5.15 -6.48
C SER A 36 -4.21 3.77 -6.74
N ALA A 37 -5.23 3.67 -7.60
CA ALA A 37 -5.77 2.39 -8.04
C ALA A 37 -4.68 1.56 -8.76
N TRP A 38 -3.90 2.22 -9.63
CA TRP A 38 -2.80 1.58 -10.34
C TRP A 38 -1.78 0.96 -9.38
N ALA A 39 -1.27 1.74 -8.43
CA ALA A 39 -0.26 1.29 -7.48
C ALA A 39 -0.77 0.08 -6.67
N SER A 40 -2.02 0.13 -6.21
CA SER A 40 -2.64 -0.93 -5.43
C SER A 40 -2.83 -2.23 -6.23
N ILE A 41 -3.31 -2.12 -7.48
CA ILE A 41 -3.47 -3.27 -8.38
C ILE A 41 -2.11 -3.89 -8.69
N ARG A 42 -1.11 -3.06 -9.00
CA ARG A 42 0.26 -3.52 -9.30
C ARG A 42 0.85 -4.28 -8.12
N GLU A 43 0.78 -3.73 -6.91
CA GLU A 43 1.30 -4.41 -5.71
C GLU A 43 0.60 -5.75 -5.47
N ALA A 44 -0.73 -5.80 -5.61
CA ALA A 44 -1.50 -7.02 -5.41
C ALA A 44 -1.11 -8.11 -6.42
N CYS A 45 -1.02 -7.77 -7.71
CA CYS A 45 -0.66 -8.74 -8.74
C CYS A 45 0.82 -9.15 -8.69
N GLN A 46 1.73 -8.25 -8.27
CA GLN A 46 3.13 -8.61 -7.99
C GLN A 46 3.25 -9.58 -6.81
N THR A 47 2.44 -9.37 -5.76
CA THR A 47 2.38 -10.26 -4.60
C THR A 47 1.95 -11.68 -5.00
N LEU A 48 0.93 -11.79 -5.87
CA LEU A 48 0.51 -13.07 -6.42
C LEU A 48 1.62 -13.74 -7.26
N ALA A 49 2.32 -12.97 -8.09
CA ALA A 49 3.41 -13.49 -8.91
C ALA A 49 4.56 -14.03 -8.04
N ALA A 50 4.93 -13.31 -6.98
CA ALA A 50 5.91 -13.75 -6.01
C ALA A 50 5.48 -15.05 -5.31
N TYR A 51 4.24 -15.13 -4.83
CA TYR A 51 3.70 -16.35 -4.22
C TYR A 51 3.76 -17.56 -5.17
N SER A 52 3.35 -17.35 -6.42
CA SER A 52 3.33 -18.41 -7.44
C SER A 52 4.74 -18.95 -7.75
N ALA A 53 5.78 -18.13 -7.56
CA ALA A 53 7.17 -18.54 -7.74
C ALA A 53 7.76 -19.32 -6.55
N GLU A 54 7.17 -19.22 -5.35
CA GLU A 54 7.66 -19.91 -4.14
C GLU A 54 7.48 -21.43 -4.22
N ALA A 55 6.58 -21.94 -5.07
CA ALA A 55 6.21 -23.37 -5.17
C ALA A 55 5.80 -24.01 -3.83
N VAL A 56 5.31 -23.20 -2.89
CA VAL A 56 4.80 -23.62 -1.57
C VAL A 56 3.28 -23.71 -1.62
N VAL A 57 2.73 -24.79 -1.04
CA VAL A 57 1.29 -24.95 -0.83
C VAL A 57 0.99 -24.61 0.63
N ASP A 58 0.25 -23.53 0.86
CA ASP A 58 -0.23 -23.12 2.18
C ASP A 58 -1.72 -22.81 2.12
N PRO A 59 -2.59 -23.65 2.72
CA PRO A 59 -4.03 -23.44 2.70
C PRO A 59 -4.50 -22.09 3.28
N LEU A 60 -3.70 -21.46 4.15
CA LEU A 60 -4.01 -20.13 4.70
C LEU A 60 -3.70 -19.00 3.71
N ARG A 61 -2.87 -19.26 2.69
CA ARG A 61 -2.50 -18.32 1.62
C ARG A 61 -3.26 -18.61 0.31
N ASP A 62 -3.50 -19.88 0.02
CA ASP A 62 -4.04 -20.37 -1.25
C ASP A 62 -5.38 -19.77 -1.64
N TRP A 63 -6.31 -19.63 -0.69
CA TRP A 63 -7.63 -19.08 -0.99
C TRP A 63 -7.53 -17.62 -1.45
N ALA A 64 -6.68 -16.82 -0.80
CA ALA A 64 -6.47 -15.42 -1.14
C ALA A 64 -5.71 -15.29 -2.46
N ALA A 65 -4.77 -16.21 -2.72
CA ALA A 65 -4.04 -16.27 -3.99
C ALA A 65 -4.96 -16.63 -5.16
N GLN A 66 -5.89 -17.57 -4.98
CA GLN A 66 -6.90 -17.90 -5.99
C GLN A 66 -7.83 -16.73 -6.28
N ASP A 67 -8.28 -16.02 -5.25
CA ASP A 67 -9.10 -14.81 -5.43
C ASP A 67 -8.33 -13.71 -6.18
N LEU A 68 -7.09 -13.40 -5.76
CA LEU A 68 -6.23 -12.46 -6.49
C LEU A 68 -5.94 -12.92 -7.92
N ALA A 69 -5.75 -14.21 -8.18
CA ALA A 69 -5.50 -14.73 -9.51
C ALA A 69 -6.71 -14.51 -10.44
N SER A 70 -7.93 -14.72 -9.92
CA SER A 70 -9.15 -14.42 -10.66
C SER A 70 -9.23 -12.93 -11.01
N ARG A 71 -8.91 -12.05 -10.05
CA ARG A 71 -9.01 -10.59 -10.20
C ARG A 71 -7.92 -9.98 -11.07
N CYS A 72 -6.71 -10.47 -10.95
CA CYS A 72 -5.55 -10.08 -11.77
C CYS A 72 -5.60 -10.71 -13.16
N GLY A 73 -6.53 -11.63 -13.44
CA GLY A 73 -6.72 -12.24 -14.75
C GLY A 73 -6.84 -11.19 -15.86
N GLY A 74 -6.00 -11.31 -16.89
CA GLY A 74 -5.97 -10.38 -18.02
C GLY A 74 -5.14 -9.10 -17.79
N LEU A 75 -4.53 -8.94 -16.61
CA LEU A 75 -3.53 -7.90 -16.36
C LEU A 75 -2.13 -8.43 -16.63
N ASP A 76 -1.41 -7.78 -17.54
CA ASP A 76 0.03 -7.96 -17.67
C ASP A 76 0.74 -7.03 -16.68
N VAL A 77 1.35 -7.61 -15.64
CA VAL A 77 2.07 -6.88 -14.60
C VAL A 77 3.26 -6.10 -15.18
N ALA A 78 3.91 -6.58 -16.24
CA ALA A 78 5.01 -5.85 -16.89
C ALA A 78 4.48 -4.58 -17.57
N THR A 79 3.37 -4.70 -18.32
CA THR A 79 2.65 -3.55 -18.88
C THR A 79 2.17 -2.60 -17.79
N LEU A 80 1.70 -3.11 -16.63
CA LEU A 80 1.33 -2.27 -15.49
C LEU A 80 2.52 -1.47 -14.98
N ASP A 81 3.69 -2.08 -14.84
CA ASP A 81 4.90 -1.43 -14.32
C ASP A 81 5.43 -0.34 -15.28
N GLU A 82 5.46 -0.61 -16.58
CA GLU A 82 5.88 0.37 -17.59
C GLU A 82 4.96 1.60 -17.66
N ARG A 83 3.65 1.38 -17.55
CA ARG A 83 2.66 2.46 -17.58
C ARG A 83 2.71 3.28 -16.28
N TYR A 84 2.89 2.62 -15.13
CA TYR A 84 3.11 3.32 -13.86
C TYR A 84 4.32 4.25 -13.95
N LYS A 85 5.47 3.73 -14.41
CA LYS A 85 6.69 4.52 -14.59
C LYS A 85 6.46 5.75 -15.47
N ARG A 86 5.72 5.61 -16.59
CA ARG A 86 5.38 6.74 -17.46
C ARG A 86 4.50 7.78 -16.78
N ALA A 87 3.45 7.36 -16.07
CA ALA A 87 2.55 8.25 -15.35
C ALA A 87 3.27 8.99 -14.20
N THR A 88 4.25 8.36 -13.55
CA THR A 88 5.05 9.01 -12.50
C THR A 88 6.18 9.89 -13.03
N GLN A 89 6.68 9.63 -14.25
CA GLN A 89 7.73 10.44 -14.89
C GLN A 89 7.20 11.75 -15.51
N GLY A 90 5.88 11.87 -15.74
CA GLY A 90 5.24 13.03 -16.37
C GLY A 90 5.14 14.31 -15.53
N GLY A 91 5.72 14.35 -14.32
CA GLY A 91 5.79 15.57 -13.50
C GLY A 91 4.47 16.05 -12.87
N GLY A 92 3.38 15.27 -13.00
CA GLY A 92 2.07 15.60 -12.42
C GLY A 92 1.79 14.97 -11.04
N GLY A 93 2.81 14.44 -10.36
CA GLY A 93 2.65 13.71 -9.11
C GLY A 93 2.56 14.65 -7.92
N LEU A 94 1.38 14.69 -7.28
CA LEU A 94 1.10 14.89 -5.84
C LEU A 94 1.81 16.05 -5.12
N ASP A 95 1.21 16.72 -4.14
CA ASP A 95 1.94 17.62 -3.22
C ASP A 95 3.12 16.94 -2.47
N SER A 96 3.37 15.64 -2.69
CA SER A 96 4.67 14.97 -2.56
C SER A 96 5.70 15.33 -3.66
N VAL A 97 5.52 16.46 -4.36
CA VAL A 97 6.41 16.99 -5.41
C VAL A 97 7.85 17.04 -4.94
N SER A 98 8.14 17.15 -3.64
CA SER A 98 9.51 16.99 -3.15
C SER A 98 9.96 15.52 -3.17
N LEU A 99 9.25 14.58 -2.55
CA LEU A 99 9.69 13.18 -2.45
C LEU A 99 9.81 12.50 -3.81
N GLY A 100 8.76 12.56 -4.63
CA GLY A 100 8.77 11.90 -5.94
C GLY A 100 9.85 12.48 -6.87
N LYS A 101 10.04 13.81 -6.82
CA LYS A 101 11.09 14.50 -7.59
C LYS A 101 12.48 14.16 -7.08
N LEU A 102 12.71 14.22 -5.77
CA LEU A 102 13.99 13.92 -5.16
C LEU A 102 14.41 12.47 -5.46
N VAL A 103 13.47 11.52 -5.42
CA VAL A 103 13.74 10.14 -5.85
C VAL A 103 14.06 10.07 -7.34
N ALA A 104 13.29 10.74 -8.20
CA ALA A 104 13.53 10.76 -9.64
C ALA A 104 14.88 11.40 -10.03
N GLU A 105 15.35 12.36 -9.23
CA GLU A 105 16.65 13.03 -9.39
C GLU A 105 17.81 12.26 -8.73
N GLY A 106 17.54 11.14 -8.05
CA GLY A 106 18.54 10.33 -7.35
C GLY A 106 18.95 10.87 -5.96
N ASN A 107 18.27 11.91 -5.47
CA ASN A 107 18.51 12.57 -4.18
C ASN A 107 17.80 11.85 -3.02
N ILE A 108 18.12 10.57 -2.82
CA ILE A 108 17.44 9.71 -1.82
C ILE A 108 17.57 10.26 -0.40
N GLU A 109 18.72 10.81 -0.01
CA GLU A 109 18.94 11.34 1.35
C GLU A 109 18.04 12.55 1.67
N GLU A 110 17.84 13.42 0.67
CA GLU A 110 16.95 14.59 0.80
C GLU A 110 15.48 14.16 0.81
N ALA A 111 15.12 13.13 0.03
CA ALA A 111 13.80 12.54 0.08
C ALA A 111 13.52 11.94 1.47
N VAL A 112 14.48 11.22 2.05
CA VAL A 112 14.37 10.71 3.43
C VAL A 112 14.17 11.87 4.41
N THR A 113 14.95 12.94 4.29
CA THR A 113 14.83 14.11 5.18
C THR A 113 13.45 14.75 5.06
N SER A 114 12.97 15.00 3.84
CA SER A 114 11.65 15.57 3.56
C SER A 114 10.53 14.70 4.13
N ALA A 115 10.61 13.38 3.97
CA ALA A 115 9.58 12.47 4.46
C ALA A 115 9.55 12.47 6.00
N ARG A 116 10.70 12.55 6.65
CA ARG A 116 10.78 12.70 8.10
C ARG A 116 10.18 14.01 8.59
N GLU A 117 10.43 15.10 7.86
CA GLU A 117 9.88 16.42 8.19
C GLU A 117 8.35 16.46 8.01
N ASN A 118 7.83 15.84 6.94
CA ASN A 118 6.39 15.67 6.73
C ASN A 118 5.73 14.90 7.86
N LEU A 119 6.39 13.87 8.39
CA LEU A 119 5.87 13.13 9.54
C LEU A 119 5.95 13.91 10.86
N ARG A 120 6.86 14.89 10.97
CA ARG A 120 7.01 15.74 12.16
C ARG A 120 6.07 16.94 12.15
N SER A 121 5.68 17.45 10.98
CA SER A 121 4.86 18.67 10.86
C SER A 121 3.39 18.48 11.23
N GLY A 122 2.96 17.25 11.51
CA GLY A 122 1.78 16.95 12.34
C GLY A 122 0.47 16.70 11.60
N ASP A 123 0.38 16.95 10.29
CA ASP A 123 -0.82 16.56 9.53
C ASP A 123 -0.67 15.15 8.93
N LEU A 124 -0.72 14.14 9.81
CA LEU A 124 -0.63 12.73 9.42
C LEU A 124 -1.90 12.20 8.73
N ALA A 125 -2.99 12.96 8.78
CA ALA A 125 -4.20 12.69 8.00
C ALA A 125 -4.05 13.10 6.53
N SER A 126 -3.04 13.90 6.18
CA SER A 126 -2.71 14.23 4.80
C SER A 126 -2.29 12.99 4.00
N SER A 127 -2.44 13.02 2.68
CA SER A 127 -1.85 11.98 1.80
C SER A 127 -0.32 12.01 1.88
N SER A 128 0.27 13.19 2.08
CA SER A 128 1.73 13.41 2.17
C SER A 128 2.38 12.61 3.29
N ALA A 129 1.76 12.55 4.46
CA ALA A 129 2.28 11.78 5.58
C ALA A 129 2.26 10.27 5.32
N LEU A 130 1.17 9.76 4.73
CA LEU A 130 1.06 8.35 4.40
C LEU A 130 2.07 7.95 3.30
N ASP A 131 2.21 8.80 2.28
CA ASP A 131 3.25 8.67 1.25
C ASP A 131 4.66 8.70 1.86
N SER A 132 4.88 9.54 2.87
CA SER A 132 6.14 9.64 3.61
C SER A 132 6.43 8.38 4.44
N MET A 133 5.42 7.80 5.11
CA MET A 133 5.57 6.52 5.82
C MET A 133 5.93 5.39 4.86
N LEU A 134 5.25 5.30 3.72
CA LEU A 134 5.51 4.28 2.70
C LEU A 134 6.90 4.46 2.09
N PHE A 135 7.28 5.69 1.73
CA PHE A 135 8.59 6.00 1.19
C PHE A 135 9.72 5.63 2.17
N LEU A 136 9.60 5.98 3.45
CA LEU A 136 10.63 5.66 4.45
C LEU A 136 10.79 4.16 4.67
N VAL A 137 9.73 3.37 4.46
CA VAL A 137 9.78 1.90 4.48
C VAL A 137 10.47 1.36 3.22
N GLU A 138 10.15 1.88 2.04
CA GLU A 138 10.79 1.47 0.78
C GLU A 138 12.28 1.85 0.73
N ALA A 139 12.65 3.00 1.28
CA ALA A 139 14.01 3.52 1.32
C ALA A 139 14.86 2.97 2.48
N ASP A 140 14.32 2.08 3.31
CA ASP A 140 14.96 1.53 4.51
C ASP A 140 15.52 2.61 5.47
N ALA A 141 14.78 3.73 5.63
CA ALA A 141 15.27 4.92 6.30
C ALA A 141 14.23 5.48 7.28
N PRO A 142 14.23 5.10 8.57
CA PRO A 142 13.12 5.37 9.48
C PRO A 142 13.10 6.84 9.92
N PRO A 143 11.94 7.41 10.30
CA PRO A 143 11.93 8.70 10.96
C PRO A 143 12.51 8.61 12.37
N SER A 144 13.43 9.51 12.69
CA SER A 144 14.11 9.57 13.98
C SER A 144 13.19 9.88 15.17
N SER A 145 11.96 10.33 14.91
CA SER A 145 10.89 10.53 15.91
C SER A 145 9.99 9.31 16.12
N LEU A 146 10.07 8.26 15.30
CA LEU A 146 9.56 6.92 15.67
C LEU A 146 10.54 6.30 16.67
N ALA A 147 10.64 6.92 17.85
CA ALA A 147 11.45 6.48 18.97
C ALA A 147 10.84 5.26 19.69
N LEU A 148 10.40 4.27 18.93
CA LEU A 148 10.16 2.91 19.42
C LEU A 148 11.31 2.00 18.98
N HIS A 149 12.55 2.53 19.00
CA HIS A 149 13.81 1.89 18.60
C HIS A 149 14.16 2.03 17.11
N PRO A 150 14.92 3.07 16.71
CA PRO A 150 15.42 3.23 15.34
C PRO A 150 16.36 2.10 14.89
N ASP A 151 16.94 1.35 15.83
CA ASP A 151 17.79 0.19 15.56
C ASP A 151 17.01 -1.13 15.50
N ASN A 152 15.67 -1.09 15.62
CA ASN A 152 14.84 -2.29 15.63
C ASN A 152 14.15 -2.50 14.27
N PRO A 153 14.57 -3.48 13.44
CA PRO A 153 13.93 -3.80 12.16
C PRO A 153 12.42 -4.11 12.29
N ASP A 154 11.95 -4.51 13.48
CA ASP A 154 10.53 -4.78 13.74
C ASP A 154 9.69 -3.49 13.67
N SER A 155 10.26 -2.34 14.05
CA SER A 155 9.57 -1.04 14.04
C SER A 155 9.27 -0.56 12.61
N TYR A 156 10.12 -0.92 11.65
CA TYR A 156 9.92 -0.62 10.22
C TYR A 156 8.77 -1.43 9.62
N ARG A 157 8.74 -2.73 9.94
CA ARG A 157 7.65 -3.62 9.52
C ARG A 157 6.32 -3.17 10.12
N ALA A 158 6.34 -2.73 11.38
CA ALA A 158 5.18 -2.17 12.03
C ALA A 158 4.69 -0.88 11.35
N LEU A 159 5.60 0.02 10.97
CA LEU A 159 5.26 1.26 10.27
C LEU A 159 4.59 1.00 8.92
N GLY A 160 5.16 0.12 8.09
CA GLY A 160 4.59 -0.23 6.78
C GLY A 160 3.21 -0.88 6.91
N ARG A 161 3.04 -1.78 7.89
CA ARG A 161 1.74 -2.42 8.18
C ARG A 161 0.71 -1.42 8.73
N ALA A 162 1.13 -0.46 9.54
CA ALA A 162 0.26 0.61 10.02
C ALA A 162 -0.16 1.53 8.87
N ALA A 163 0.77 1.92 7.99
CA ALA A 163 0.45 2.69 6.78
C ALA A 163 -0.54 1.93 5.88
N LEU A 164 -0.36 0.62 5.72
CA LEU A 164 -1.29 -0.24 5.01
C LEU A 164 -2.70 -0.19 5.61
N ALA A 165 -2.83 -0.33 6.92
CA ALA A 165 -4.11 -0.26 7.63
C ALA A 165 -4.78 1.12 7.52
N LEU A 166 -4.03 2.21 7.64
CA LEU A 166 -4.56 3.57 7.47
C LEU A 166 -5.02 3.84 6.02
N THR A 167 -4.24 3.40 5.03
CA THR A 167 -4.59 3.54 3.60
C THR A 167 -5.91 2.84 3.31
N CYS A 168 -5.98 1.60 3.77
CA CYS A 168 -7.13 0.74 3.69
C CYS A 168 -8.37 1.38 4.31
N GLU A 169 -8.28 1.96 5.51
CA GLU A 169 -9.41 2.63 6.16
C GLU A 169 -9.88 3.85 5.38
N ARG A 170 -8.93 4.70 4.93
CA ARG A 170 -9.24 5.89 4.13
C ARG A 170 -9.92 5.56 2.82
N GLN A 171 -9.54 4.45 2.19
CA GLN A 171 -10.14 3.96 0.95
C GLN A 171 -11.39 3.11 1.17
N THR A 172 -11.84 2.99 2.43
CA THR A 172 -12.89 2.06 2.87
C THR A 172 -12.67 0.64 2.37
N ALA A 173 -11.42 0.23 2.15
CA ALA A 173 -11.01 -1.01 1.50
C ALA A 173 -10.38 -2.00 2.49
N CYS A 174 -10.94 -2.14 3.70
CA CYS A 174 -10.48 -3.10 4.72
C CYS A 174 -11.32 -4.36 4.86
N GLY A 175 -12.30 -4.52 3.97
CA GLY A 175 -13.08 -5.74 3.88
C GLY A 175 -12.23 -6.96 3.54
N PRO A 176 -12.78 -8.16 3.76
CA PRO A 176 -12.11 -9.43 3.44
C PRO A 176 -11.84 -9.62 1.95
N ASP A 177 -12.60 -8.93 1.11
CA ASP A 177 -12.57 -8.96 -0.35
C ASP A 177 -11.74 -7.81 -0.96
N SER A 178 -11.06 -7.01 -0.15
CA SER A 178 -10.24 -5.92 -0.69
C SER A 178 -8.89 -6.42 -1.19
N LEU A 179 -8.34 -5.77 -2.22
CA LEU A 179 -6.99 -6.08 -2.70
C LEU A 179 -5.93 -5.99 -1.61
N THR A 180 -6.06 -5.02 -0.71
CA THR A 180 -5.12 -4.85 0.41
C THR A 180 -5.14 -6.05 1.35
N THR A 181 -6.33 -6.50 1.76
CA THR A 181 -6.50 -7.65 2.65
C THR A 181 -6.04 -8.93 1.97
N LEU A 182 -6.46 -9.16 0.72
CA LEU A 182 -6.05 -10.33 -0.05
C LEU A 182 -4.53 -10.38 -0.24
N SER A 183 -3.89 -9.27 -0.59
CA SER A 183 -2.42 -9.20 -0.73
C SER A 183 -1.71 -9.50 0.58
N PHE A 184 -2.21 -8.98 1.70
CA PHE A 184 -1.68 -9.29 3.02
C PHE A 184 -1.80 -10.80 3.33
N CYS A 185 -2.97 -11.39 3.08
CA CYS A 185 -3.23 -12.81 3.32
C CYS A 185 -2.42 -13.73 2.41
N VAL A 186 -2.13 -13.33 1.16
CA VAL A 186 -1.19 -14.06 0.29
C VAL A 186 0.23 -14.00 0.84
N ARG A 187 0.66 -12.89 1.45
CA ARG A 187 2.01 -12.79 2.02
C ARG A 187 2.17 -13.55 3.33
N PHE A 188 1.18 -13.50 4.22
CA PHE A 188 1.34 -13.94 5.60
C PHE A 188 0.41 -15.08 6.03
N GLY A 189 -0.56 -15.46 5.20
CA GLY A 189 -1.54 -16.51 5.47
C GLY A 189 -2.60 -16.07 6.48
N CYS A 190 -3.89 -16.13 6.15
CA CYS A 190 -4.95 -15.72 7.07
C CYS A 190 -6.22 -16.56 6.88
N ARG A 191 -7.20 -16.46 7.79
CA ARG A 191 -8.49 -17.16 7.62
C ARG A 191 -9.37 -16.47 6.58
N PRO A 192 -10.09 -17.21 5.72
CA PRO A 192 -11.11 -16.65 4.83
C PRO A 192 -12.11 -15.76 5.58
N GLY A 193 -12.47 -14.63 4.99
CA GLY A 193 -13.41 -13.68 5.58
C GLY A 193 -12.80 -12.73 6.63
N SER A 194 -11.49 -12.81 6.92
CA SER A 194 -10.82 -11.88 7.82
C SER A 194 -10.71 -10.49 7.20
N THR A 195 -11.02 -9.44 7.96
CA THR A 195 -10.63 -8.05 7.61
C THR A 195 -9.12 -7.86 7.75
N LEU A 196 -8.55 -6.78 7.21
CA LEU A 196 -7.10 -6.53 7.27
C LEU A 196 -6.53 -6.58 8.70
N LEU A 197 -7.17 -5.89 9.66
CA LEU A 197 -6.68 -5.88 11.05
C LEU A 197 -6.80 -7.25 11.73
N GLN A 198 -7.85 -8.02 11.41
CA GLN A 198 -7.99 -9.39 11.90
C GLN A 198 -6.95 -10.32 11.27
N ALA A 199 -6.67 -10.15 9.98
CA ALA A 199 -5.61 -10.90 9.30
C ALA A 199 -4.26 -10.60 9.94
N MET A 200 -3.93 -9.32 10.17
CA MET A 200 -2.71 -8.94 10.90
C MET A 200 -2.62 -9.58 12.29
N GLN A 201 -3.72 -9.59 13.04
CA GLN A 201 -3.74 -10.22 14.37
C GLN A 201 -3.48 -11.74 14.30
N GLN A 202 -3.98 -12.42 13.27
CA GLN A 202 -3.86 -13.87 13.10
C GLN A 202 -2.48 -14.30 12.58
N SER A 203 -1.92 -13.54 11.67
CA SER A 203 -0.75 -13.94 10.87
C SER A 203 0.58 -13.44 11.44
N LEU A 204 0.55 -12.37 12.23
CA LEU A 204 1.77 -11.75 12.74
C LEU A 204 2.15 -12.30 14.12
N PRO A 205 3.45 -12.35 14.45
CA PRO A 205 3.86 -12.52 15.84
C PRO A 205 3.17 -11.49 16.74
N PRO A 206 2.75 -11.85 17.98
CA PRO A 206 2.05 -10.93 18.86
C PRO A 206 2.76 -9.59 19.06
N ARG A 207 4.09 -9.62 19.23
CA ARG A 207 4.94 -8.44 19.36
C ARG A 207 4.86 -7.51 18.14
N ASP A 208 4.84 -8.07 16.93
CA ASP A 208 4.72 -7.30 15.70
C ASP A 208 3.35 -6.63 15.60
N TYR A 209 2.28 -7.35 15.95
CA TYR A 209 0.93 -6.82 15.92
C TYR A 209 0.73 -5.69 16.95
N GLU A 210 1.27 -5.84 18.16
CA GLU A 210 1.29 -4.78 19.18
C GLU A 210 2.04 -3.53 18.71
N ALA A 211 3.15 -3.70 17.98
CA ALA A 211 3.88 -2.58 17.39
C ALA A 211 3.04 -1.87 16.30
N VAL A 212 2.30 -2.61 15.48
CA VAL A 212 1.34 -2.03 14.51
C VAL A 212 0.26 -1.23 15.23
N LEU A 213 -0.36 -1.80 16.27
CA LEU A 213 -1.40 -1.10 17.04
C LEU A 213 -0.88 0.14 17.74
N SER A 214 0.33 0.07 18.31
CA SER A 214 0.99 1.22 18.95
C SER A 214 1.26 2.34 17.94
N THR A 215 1.72 1.98 16.74
CA THR A 215 1.94 2.93 15.64
C THR A 215 0.62 3.55 15.19
N LEU A 216 -0.43 2.75 15.00
CA LEU A 216 -1.77 3.24 14.65
C LEU A 216 -2.34 4.18 15.71
N TYR A 217 -2.19 3.84 16.99
CA TYR A 217 -2.63 4.69 18.10
C TYR A 217 -1.87 6.02 18.09
N TRP A 218 -0.54 5.97 17.96
CA TRP A 218 0.30 7.17 17.87
C TRP A 218 -0.15 8.07 16.72
N VAL A 219 -0.28 7.54 15.50
CA VAL A 219 -0.74 8.30 14.31
C VAL A 219 -2.11 8.94 14.54
N ARG A 220 -3.04 8.26 15.21
CA ARG A 220 -4.40 8.76 15.46
C ARG A 220 -4.51 9.75 16.64
N SER A 221 -3.50 9.80 17.51
CA SER A 221 -3.51 10.63 18.72
C SER A 221 -2.94 12.04 18.52
N MET A 222 -2.32 12.28 17.36
CA MET A 222 -1.86 13.60 16.91
C MET A 222 -2.97 14.32 16.15
#